data_AF-A0A6T8C0B6-F1
#
_entry.id   AF-A0A6T8C0B6-F1
#
_cell.length_a   1.000
_cell.length_b   1.000
_cell.length_c   1.000
_cell.angle_alpha   90.00
_cell.angle_beta   90.00
_cell.angle_gamma   90.00
#
_symmetry.space_group_name_H-M   'P 1'
#
loop_
_entity.id
_entity.type
_entity.pdbx_description
1 polymer ?
#
loop_
_entity_poly.entity_id
_entity_poly.type
_entity_poly.pdbx_seq_one_letter_code
_entity_poly.pdbx_strand_id
1 'polypeptide(L)'
;DGQATLGPEKSTFQASKLLLWDFAKEETVDVYFDESRDRSPEAIVDGARFFHHIDTAAAADAPFQFEHPCLADTYRGTLFLDAPDCFRMLWHVSGPNKDGVIHNTYTRQA
;
A
#
# COMPACT_ATOMS: atom_id res chain seq x y z
N ASP A 1 -3.35 -0.91 -9.57
CA ASP A 1 -2.65 -2.10 -10.08
C ASP A 1 -1.23 -2.18 -9.55
N GLY A 2 -0.62 -3.37 -9.56
CA GLY A 2 0.76 -3.52 -9.16
C GLY A 2 1.48 -4.70 -9.79
N GLN A 3 2.78 -4.51 -10.00
CA GLN A 3 3.71 -5.53 -10.45
C GLN A 3 4.67 -5.86 -9.30
N ALA A 4 4.79 -7.13 -8.97
CA ALA A 4 5.70 -7.62 -7.95
C ALA A 4 6.76 -8.52 -8.59
N THR A 5 8.02 -8.32 -8.22
CA THR A 5 9.15 -9.19 -8.55
C THR A 5 9.77 -9.66 -7.25
N LEU A 6 9.48 -10.89 -6.86
CA LEU A 6 9.78 -11.41 -5.51
C LEU A 6 10.40 -12.81 -5.53
N GLY A 7 11.09 -13.12 -4.44
CA GLY A 7 11.62 -14.46 -4.18
C GLY A 7 13.00 -14.69 -4.79
N PRO A 8 13.61 -15.86 -4.52
CA PRO A 8 14.98 -16.15 -4.95
C PRO A 8 15.13 -16.21 -6.47
N GLU A 9 14.11 -16.69 -7.19
CA GLU A 9 14.09 -16.74 -8.66
C GLU A 9 13.60 -15.43 -9.31
N LYS A 10 13.26 -14.41 -8.50
CA LYS A 10 12.76 -13.10 -8.95
C LYS A 10 11.61 -13.23 -9.96
N SER A 11 10.65 -14.09 -9.64
CA SER A 11 9.46 -14.26 -10.47
C SER A 11 8.63 -12.98 -10.46
N THR A 12 8.18 -12.55 -11.65
CA THR A 12 7.35 -11.36 -11.82
C THR A 12 5.90 -11.75 -12.01
N PHE A 13 4.99 -11.11 -11.25
CA PHE A 13 3.55 -11.30 -11.38
C PHE A 13 2.80 -9.98 -11.21
N GLN A 14 1.57 -9.95 -11.73
CA GLN A 14 0.66 -8.82 -11.58
C GLN A 14 -0.36 -9.11 -10.47
N ALA A 15 -0.70 -8.09 -9.71
CA ALA A 15 -1.74 -8.15 -8.70
C ALA A 15 -2.53 -6.84 -8.67
N SER A 16 -3.83 -6.93 -8.41
CA SER A 16 -4.68 -5.77 -8.18
C SER A 16 -5.47 -5.97 -6.89
N LYS A 17 -5.52 -4.92 -6.08
CA LYS A 17 -6.21 -4.87 -4.79
C LYS A 17 -6.84 -3.49 -4.63
N LEU A 18 -8.05 -3.47 -4.09
CA LEU A 18 -8.70 -2.25 -3.64
C LEU A 18 -8.22 -1.93 -2.22
N LEU A 19 -7.99 -0.65 -1.97
CA LEU A 19 -7.55 -0.13 -0.68
C LEU A 19 -8.47 0.98 -0.21
N LEU A 20 -8.66 1.07 1.10
CA LEU A 20 -9.30 2.19 1.77
C LEU A 20 -8.23 3.02 2.48
N TRP A 21 -8.39 4.34 2.42
CA TRP A 21 -7.45 5.32 2.96
C TRP A 21 -8.21 6.19 3.95
N ASP A 22 -7.87 6.06 5.22
CA ASP A 22 -8.48 6.83 6.30
C ASP A 22 -7.57 8.01 6.67
N PHE A 23 -8.09 9.21 6.43
CA PHE A 23 -7.44 10.50 6.69
C PHE A 23 -7.95 11.16 7.97
N ALA A 24 -8.64 10.44 8.85
CA ALA A 24 -9.19 11.00 10.08
C ALA A 24 -8.13 11.52 11.08
N LYS A 25 -6.87 11.12 10.91
CA LYS A 25 -5.74 11.53 11.76
C LYS A 25 -4.92 12.61 11.06
N GLU A 26 -4.42 13.58 11.81
CA GLU A 26 -3.70 14.73 11.26
C GLU A 26 -2.32 14.37 10.69
N GLU A 27 -1.61 13.46 11.35
CA GLU A 27 -0.20 13.14 11.04
C GLU A 27 0.01 11.72 10.49
N THR A 28 -1.06 10.96 10.29
CA THR A 28 -0.99 9.61 9.74
C THR A 28 -2.17 9.30 8.85
N VAL A 29 -1.96 8.43 7.87
CA VAL A 29 -3.02 7.83 7.07
C VAL A 29 -3.03 6.33 7.33
N ASP A 30 -4.16 5.80 7.78
CA ASP A 30 -4.32 4.35 7.91
C ASP A 30 -4.81 3.78 6.58
N VAL A 31 -4.17 2.70 6.15
CA VAL A 31 -4.47 2.02 4.89
C VAL A 31 -5.01 0.62 5.20
N TYR A 32 -6.10 0.26 4.54
CA TYR A 32 -6.79 -1.01 4.70
C TYR A 32 -6.93 -1.69 3.35
N PHE A 33 -6.91 -3.02 3.33
CA PHE A 33 -7.45 -3.78 2.21
C PHE A 33 -8.98 -3.70 2.24
N ASP A 34 -9.56 -3.47 1.08
CA ASP A 34 -11.00 -3.60 0.86
C ASP A 34 -11.27 -5.04 0.41
N GLU A 35 -11.76 -5.87 1.34
CA GLU A 35 -12.14 -7.27 1.07
C GLU A 35 -13.66 -7.43 0.92
N SER A 36 -14.40 -6.31 0.79
CA SER A 36 -15.85 -6.32 0.63
C SER A 36 -16.27 -6.95 -0.71
N ARG A 37 -17.41 -7.65 -0.68
CA ARG A 37 -18.04 -8.23 -1.88
C ARG A 37 -19.15 -7.34 -2.45
N ASP A 38 -19.62 -6.41 -1.64
CA ASP A 38 -20.66 -5.44 -1.96
C ASP A 38 -20.08 -4.03 -1.80
N ARG A 39 -20.65 -3.05 -2.51
CA ARG A 39 -20.13 -1.67 -2.54
C ARG A 39 -20.90 -0.68 -1.67
N SER A 40 -21.82 -1.14 -0.82
CA SER A 40 -22.42 -0.28 0.20
C SER A 40 -21.34 0.23 1.17
N PRO A 41 -21.45 1.47 1.67
CA PRO A 41 -20.52 2.01 2.66
C PRO A 41 -20.32 1.10 3.86
N GLU A 42 -21.41 0.47 4.34
CA GLU A 42 -21.38 -0.43 5.49
C GLU A 42 -20.57 -1.69 5.21
N ALA A 43 -20.76 -2.32 4.04
CA ALA A 43 -20.01 -3.51 3.66
C ALA A 43 -18.52 -3.22 3.43
N ILE A 44 -18.19 -2.03 2.90
CA ILE A 44 -16.81 -1.59 2.70
C ILE A 44 -16.10 -1.42 4.05
N VAL A 45 -16.76 -0.78 5.01
CA VAL A 45 -16.22 -0.59 6.37
C VAL A 45 -16.08 -1.94 7.09
N ASP A 46 -17.07 -2.83 7.00
CA ASP A 46 -17.02 -4.16 7.62
C ASP A 46 -15.94 -5.06 7.00
N GLY A 47 -15.74 -4.95 5.68
CA GLY A 47 -14.71 -5.67 4.94
C GLY A 47 -13.30 -5.08 5.03
N ALA A 48 -13.11 -3.99 5.78
CA ALA A 48 -11.83 -3.30 5.88
C ALA A 48 -10.84 -4.08 6.76
N ARG A 49 -9.73 -4.55 6.17
CA ARG A 49 -8.65 -5.20 6.91
C ARG A 49 -7.41 -4.32 6.98
N PHE A 50 -6.98 -3.95 8.18
CA PHE A 50 -5.82 -3.09 8.37
C PHE A 50 -4.57 -3.64 7.66
N PHE A 51 -3.85 -2.75 6.99
CA PHE A 51 -2.61 -3.07 6.29
C PHE A 51 -1.41 -2.36 6.92
N HIS A 52 -1.36 -1.04 6.84
CA HIS A 52 -0.27 -0.25 7.41
C HIS A 52 -0.71 1.20 7.65
N HIS A 53 0.13 1.96 8.36
CA HIS A 53 0.02 3.41 8.42
C HIS A 53 1.06 4.06 7.50
N ILE A 54 0.79 5.29 7.10
CA ILE A 54 1.72 6.19 6.42
C ILE A 54 1.88 7.40 7.32
N ASP A 55 3.12 7.68 7.75
CA ASP A 55 3.44 8.90 8.49
C ASP A 55 3.47 10.08 7.50
N THR A 56 2.64 11.09 7.77
CA THR A 56 2.52 12.29 6.93
C THR A 56 3.19 13.52 7.53
N ALA A 57 3.73 13.44 8.76
CA ALA A 57 4.27 14.58 9.50
C ALA A 57 5.49 15.24 8.84
N ALA A 58 6.21 14.52 7.97
CA ALA A 58 7.48 14.97 7.38
C ALA A 58 7.41 15.37 5.90
N ALA A 59 6.26 15.23 5.24
CA ALA A 59 6.21 15.04 3.78
C ALA A 59 5.83 16.27 2.95
N ALA A 60 6.22 17.48 3.36
CA ALA A 60 5.92 18.68 2.58
C ALA A 60 6.63 18.66 1.20
N ASP A 61 7.86 18.11 1.12
CA ASP A 61 8.70 18.15 -0.10
C ASP A 61 9.46 16.84 -0.40
N ALA A 62 9.09 15.73 0.26
CA ALA A 62 9.77 14.44 0.14
C ALA A 62 8.76 13.27 0.01
N PRO A 63 9.13 12.14 -0.62
CA PRO A 63 8.24 11.00 -0.70
C PRO A 63 8.02 10.38 0.70
N PHE A 64 6.76 10.01 0.98
CA PHE A 64 6.38 9.43 2.28
C PHE A 64 7.03 8.05 2.43
N GLN A 65 7.63 7.79 3.59
CA GLN A 65 8.24 6.51 3.92
C GLN A 65 7.46 5.81 5.03
N PHE A 66 7.33 4.49 4.92
CA PHE A 66 6.63 3.67 5.91
C PHE A 66 7.16 2.25 5.88
N GLU A 67 6.99 1.54 6.99
CA GLU A 67 7.36 0.15 7.12
C GLU A 67 6.13 -0.70 7.44
N HIS A 68 6.05 -1.87 6.82
CA HIS A 68 5.09 -2.90 7.15
C HIS A 68 5.84 -4.20 7.50
N PRO A 69 5.91 -4.57 8.79
CA PRO A 69 6.46 -5.87 9.18
C PRO A 69 5.44 -6.95 8.80
N CYS A 70 5.83 -7.86 7.91
CA CYS A 70 4.99 -8.98 7.49
C CYS A 70 5.70 -10.30 7.86
N LEU A 71 5.29 -10.90 8.98
CA LEU A 71 5.94 -12.08 9.54
C LEU A 71 7.46 -11.83 9.73
N ALA A 72 8.31 -12.59 9.04
CA ALA A 72 9.76 -12.46 9.10
C ALA A 72 10.34 -11.54 7.99
N ASP A 73 9.50 -11.04 7.08
CA ASP A 73 9.93 -10.14 6.00
C ASP A 73 9.59 -8.69 6.35
N THR A 74 10.46 -7.76 5.96
CA THR A 74 10.26 -6.32 6.11
C THR A 74 9.88 -5.71 4.77
N TYR A 75 8.81 -4.94 4.75
CA TYR A 75 8.40 -4.16 3.59
C TYR A 75 8.65 -2.69 3.87
N ARG A 76 9.56 -2.09 3.10
CA ARG A 76 9.86 -0.64 3.15
C ARG A 76 9.19 0.04 1.97
N GLY A 77 8.18 0.84 2.26
CA GLY A 77 7.40 1.54 1.26
C GLY A 77 7.86 2.97 1.04
N THR A 78 7.69 3.45 -0.19
CA THR A 78 7.89 4.84 -0.58
C THR A 78 6.72 5.25 -1.45
N LEU A 79 6.01 6.32 -1.08
CA LEU A 79 4.87 6.84 -1.81
C LEU A 79 5.21 8.16 -2.54
N PHE A 80 4.80 8.24 -3.80
CA PHE A 80 4.95 9.40 -4.66
C PHE A 80 3.56 9.89 -5.10
N LEU A 81 3.23 11.14 -4.79
CA LEU A 81 2.03 11.79 -5.30
C LEU A 81 2.28 12.22 -6.74
N ASP A 82 1.57 11.63 -7.71
CA ASP A 82 1.73 11.96 -9.13
C ASP A 82 0.65 12.95 -9.59
N ALA A 83 -0.58 12.83 -9.10
CA ALA A 83 -1.73 13.71 -9.36
C ALA A 83 -2.75 13.68 -8.20
N PRO A 84 -3.77 14.56 -8.16
CA PRO A 84 -4.76 14.59 -7.06
C PRO A 84 -5.53 13.27 -6.85
N ASP A 85 -5.63 12.45 -7.88
CA ASP A 85 -6.35 11.18 -7.90
C ASP A 85 -5.47 10.00 -8.31
N CYS A 86 -4.14 10.19 -8.37
CA CYS A 86 -3.17 9.18 -8.79
C CYS A 86 -1.86 9.26 -8.00
N PHE A 87 -1.39 8.12 -7.50
CA PHE A 87 -0.10 8.03 -6.83
C PHE A 87 0.55 6.67 -7.04
N ARG A 88 1.87 6.60 -6.85
CA ARG A 88 2.65 5.37 -6.93
C ARG A 88 3.22 4.99 -5.57
N MET A 89 3.34 3.69 -5.33
CA MET A 89 4.08 3.14 -4.21
C MET A 89 5.16 2.18 -4.72
N LEU A 90 6.37 2.33 -4.19
CA LEU A 90 7.46 1.38 -4.36
C LEU A 90 7.70 0.69 -3.02
N TRP A 91 7.67 -0.63 -3.02
CA TRP A 91 8.07 -1.44 -1.88
C TRP A 91 9.37 -2.15 -2.16
N HIS A 92 10.32 -2.01 -1.24
CA HIS A 92 11.47 -2.91 -1.12
C HIS A 92 11.15 -3.95 -0.06
N VAL A 93 11.15 -5.21 -0.45
CA VAL A 93 10.87 -6.34 0.42
C VAL A 93 12.19 -7.04 0.70
N SER A 94 12.52 -7.23 1.96
CA SER A 94 13.70 -7.99 2.38
C SER A 94 13.36 -8.94 3.51
N GLY A 95 13.86 -10.16 3.45
CA GLY A 95 13.55 -11.18 4.43
C GLY A 95 13.86 -12.60 3.96
N PRO A 96 13.74 -13.59 4.85
CA PRO A 96 14.07 -14.98 4.55
C PRO A 96 13.08 -15.63 3.58
N ASN A 97 11.82 -15.16 3.50
CA ASN A 97 10.82 -15.76 2.60
C ASN A 97 10.70 -14.97 1.30
N LYS A 98 10.84 -13.65 1.38
CA LYS A 98 10.69 -12.76 0.23
C LYS A 98 11.81 -11.74 0.18
N ASP A 99 12.36 -11.58 -1.02
CA ASP A 99 13.30 -10.54 -1.33
C ASP A 99 13.01 -9.98 -2.73
N GLY A 100 12.91 -8.66 -2.87
CA GLY A 100 12.64 -8.02 -4.16
C GLY A 100 11.87 -6.70 -4.06
N VAL A 101 11.15 -6.37 -5.13
CA VAL A 101 10.48 -5.08 -5.28
C VAL A 101 9.04 -5.22 -5.75
N ILE A 102 8.19 -4.30 -5.32
CA ILE A 102 6.80 -4.19 -5.77
C ILE A 102 6.55 -2.75 -6.19
N HIS A 103 6.04 -2.58 -7.40
CA HIS A 103 5.59 -1.30 -7.92
C HIS A 103 4.07 -1.30 -7.96
N ASN A 104 3.45 -0.28 -7.37
CA ASN A 104 2.02 -0.07 -7.42
C ASN A 104 1.71 1.31 -8.00
N THR A 105 0.63 1.37 -8.78
CA THR A 105 -0.03 2.61 -9.19
C THR A 105 -1.47 2.53 -8.73
N TYR A 106 -1.92 3.56 -8.02
CA TYR A 106 -3.28 3.69 -7.52
C TYR A 106 -3.95 4.86 -8.19
N THR A 107 -5.17 4.64 -8.63
CA THR A 107 -6.08 5.67 -9.13
C THR A 107 -7.36 5.62 -8.32
N ARG A 108 -7.94 6.78 -8.03
CA ARG A 108 -9.24 6.85 -7.35
C ARG A 108 -10.28 6.10 -8.20
N GLN A 109 -10.99 5.16 -7.59
CA GLN A 109 -12.16 4.55 -8.21
C GLN A 109 -13.32 5.56 -8.17
N ALA A 110 -14.06 5.66 -9.28
CA ALA A 110 -15.22 6.54 -9.43
C ALA A 110 -16.44 6.03 -8.63
#